data_AF-A0A453KKQ7-F1
#
_entry.id   AF-A0A453KKQ7-F1
#
_cell.length_a   1.000
_cell.length_b   1.000
_cell.length_c   1.000
_cell.angle_alpha   90.00
_cell.angle_beta   90.00
_cell.angle_gamma   90.00
#
_symmetry.space_group_name_H-M   'P 1'
#
loop_
_entity.id
_entity.type
_entity.pdbx_description
1 polymer ?
#
loop_
_entity_poly.entity_id
_entity_poly.type
_entity_poly.pdbx_seq_one_letter_code
_entity_poly.pdbx_strand_id
1 'polypeptide(L)'
;VQAYLYDGYWEDIGTIEAFYNANLGITKKPVPDFSFYDRSAPIYTQSRYLPPSKVLNADVTDSVIGEGCVINHCTINHSVVGLRSCISEGAVIEDSLLMGADYYEVKYNQTELC
;
A
#
# COMPACT_ATOMS: atom_id res chain seq x y z
N VAL A 1 -2.02 2.46 41.53
CA VAL A 1 -2.45 2.13 40.16
C VAL A 1 -3.44 3.21 39.74
N GLN A 2 -3.13 3.97 38.69
CA GLN A 2 -3.98 5.05 38.16
C GLN A 2 -4.38 4.64 36.74
N ALA A 3 -5.65 4.82 36.37
CA ALA A 3 -6.14 4.57 35.02
C ALA A 3 -6.23 5.87 34.22
N TYR A 4 -6.01 5.78 32.91
CA TYR A 4 -6.22 6.87 31.95
C TYR A 4 -7.12 6.36 30.81
N LEU A 5 -8.14 7.13 30.46
CA LEU A 5 -9.08 6.77 29.39
C LEU A 5 -8.52 7.20 28.03
N TYR A 6 -8.52 6.27 27.08
CA TYR A 6 -8.21 6.53 25.68
C TYR A 6 -9.46 6.30 24.84
N ASP A 7 -9.79 7.27 23.97
CA ASP A 7 -11.00 7.29 23.14
C ASP A 7 -10.65 7.49 21.65
N GLY A 8 -9.61 6.80 21.19
CA GLY A 8 -9.14 6.86 19.81
C GLY A 8 -9.08 5.48 19.17
N TYR A 9 -8.69 5.46 17.89
CA TYR A 9 -8.49 4.21 17.16
C TYR A 9 -7.36 3.38 17.79
N TRP A 10 -7.67 2.15 18.16
CA TRP A 10 -6.72 1.16 18.64
C TRP A 10 -7.14 -0.22 18.14
N GLU A 11 -6.24 -0.90 17.43
CA GLU A 11 -6.43 -2.25 16.92
C GLU A 11 -5.20 -3.10 17.25
N ASP A 12 -5.42 -4.35 17.66
CA ASP A 12 -4.34 -5.31 17.93
C ASP A 12 -3.96 -6.03 16.64
N ILE A 13 -2.84 -5.62 16.04
CA ILE A 13 -2.30 -6.19 14.80
C ILE A 13 -1.33 -7.36 15.03
N GLY A 14 -1.36 -8.00 16.21
CA GLY A 14 -0.46 -9.10 16.57
C GLY A 14 -0.74 -10.44 15.88
N THR A 15 -1.89 -10.60 15.23
CA THR A 15 -2.26 -11.82 14.49
C THR A 15 -2.29 -11.55 12.99
N ILE A 16 -2.10 -12.59 12.17
CA ILE A 16 -2.10 -12.47 10.70
C ILE A 16 -3.42 -11.89 10.19
N GLU A 17 -4.55 -12.37 10.71
CA GLU A 17 -5.88 -11.90 10.32
C GLU A 17 -6.08 -10.43 10.70
N ALA A 18 -5.74 -10.04 11.94
CA ALA A 18 -5.89 -8.65 12.38
C ALA A 18 -4.94 -7.70 11.63
N PHE A 19 -3.70 -8.13 11.38
CA PHE A 19 -2.76 -7.37 10.55
C PHE A 19 -3.29 -7.16 9.13
N TYR A 20 -3.81 -8.21 8.51
CA TYR A 20 -4.40 -8.14 7.16
C TYR A 20 -5.61 -7.20 7.12
N ASN A 21 -6.56 -7.36 8.05
CA ASN A 21 -7.77 -6.54 8.11
C ASN A 21 -7.46 -5.07 8.39
N ALA A 22 -6.51 -4.77 9.29
CA ALA A 22 -6.10 -3.40 9.59
C ALA A 22 -5.45 -2.72 8.37
N ASN A 23 -4.63 -3.45 7.59
CA ASN A 23 -4.02 -2.90 6.38
C ASN A 23 -5.04 -2.68 5.28
N LEU A 24 -5.95 -3.62 5.01
CA LEU A 24 -7.01 -3.40 4.02
C LEU A 24 -8.02 -2.34 4.46
N GLY A 25 -8.23 -2.16 5.77
CA GLY A 25 -9.11 -1.13 6.33
C GLY A 25 -8.76 0.30 5.88
N ILE A 26 -7.53 0.55 5.41
CA ILE A 26 -7.12 1.85 4.87
C ILE A 26 -7.75 2.16 3.50
N THR A 27 -8.22 1.15 2.78
CA THR A 27 -8.85 1.30 1.46
C THR A 27 -10.35 1.62 1.57
N LYS A 28 -10.91 1.53 2.79
CA LYS A 28 -12.33 1.69 3.08
C LYS A 28 -12.82 3.11 2.74
N LYS A 29 -13.99 3.18 2.09
CA LYS A 29 -14.73 4.41 1.78
C LYS A 29 -15.85 4.63 2.81
N PRO A 30 -16.24 5.88 3.15
CA PRO A 30 -15.73 7.16 2.64
C PRO A 30 -14.49 7.69 3.38
N VAL A 31 -14.17 7.13 4.56
CA VAL A 31 -13.01 7.49 5.38
C VAL A 31 -12.45 6.19 5.97
N PRO A 32 -11.13 5.99 5.95
CA PRO A 32 -10.54 4.84 6.63
C PRO A 32 -10.66 5.01 8.15
N ASP A 33 -10.71 3.88 8.85
CA ASP A 33 -10.81 3.87 10.32
C ASP A 33 -9.53 4.45 10.97
N PHE A 34 -8.39 4.38 10.26
CA PHE A 34 -7.12 4.98 10.63
C PHE A 34 -6.47 5.72 9.44
N SER A 35 -5.91 6.91 9.69
CA SER A 35 -5.23 7.72 8.68
C SER A 35 -3.78 8.00 9.06
N PHE A 36 -2.85 7.62 8.18
CA PHE A 36 -1.43 7.96 8.33
C PHE A 36 -1.13 9.44 8.04
N TYR A 37 -2.04 10.12 7.32
CA TYR A 37 -1.83 11.46 6.77
C TYR A 37 -2.45 12.58 7.63
N ASP A 38 -2.56 12.38 8.94
CA ASP A 38 -3.08 13.45 9.80
C ASP A 38 -2.19 14.72 9.71
N ARG A 39 -2.81 15.88 9.55
CA ARG A 39 -2.12 17.17 9.43
C ARG A 39 -1.55 17.63 10.77
N SER A 40 -2.19 17.27 11.88
CA SER A 40 -1.71 17.63 13.23
C SER A 40 -0.60 16.72 13.73
N ALA A 41 -0.74 15.41 13.51
CA ALA A 41 0.21 14.41 13.98
C ALA A 41 0.44 13.33 12.90
N PRO A 42 1.16 13.64 11.80
CA PRO A 42 1.42 12.66 10.76
C PRO A 42 2.35 11.55 11.26
N ILE A 43 2.15 10.34 10.73
CA ILE A 43 3.08 9.24 10.96
C ILE A 43 4.24 9.37 9.98
N TYR A 44 5.46 9.54 10.51
CA TYR A 44 6.66 9.69 9.72
C TYR A 44 7.27 8.35 9.32
N THR A 45 7.85 8.32 8.13
CA THR A 45 8.68 7.22 7.62
C THR A 45 9.93 7.80 6.94
N GLN A 46 10.84 6.92 6.52
CA GLN A 46 12.05 7.34 5.81
C GLN A 46 11.69 8.00 4.46
N SER A 47 12.19 9.21 4.21
CA SER A 47 12.14 9.82 2.88
C SER A 47 13.04 9.05 1.90
N ARG A 48 12.44 8.30 0.97
CA ARG A 48 13.17 7.42 0.04
C ARG A 48 13.43 8.04 -1.33
N TYR A 49 12.89 9.23 -1.62
CA TYR A 49 13.00 9.93 -2.91
C TYR A 49 12.71 9.02 -4.11
N LEU A 50 11.72 8.13 -3.96
CA LEU A 50 11.31 7.23 -5.03
C LEU A 50 10.59 8.02 -6.13
N PRO A 51 10.68 7.55 -7.39
CA PRO A 51 9.90 8.15 -8.46
C PRO A 51 8.39 7.98 -8.19
N PRO A 52 7.55 8.81 -8.80
CA PRO A 52 6.10 8.57 -8.80
C PRO A 52 5.80 7.21 -9.46
N SER A 53 4.74 6.57 -8.99
CA SER A 53 4.30 5.27 -9.52
C SER A 53 3.85 5.40 -10.97
N LYS A 54 4.35 4.50 -11.83
CA LYS A 54 4.03 4.42 -13.25
C LYS A 54 2.90 3.42 -13.45
N VAL A 55 1.80 3.89 -14.04
CA VAL A 55 0.63 3.06 -14.35
C VAL A 55 0.40 3.07 -15.85
N LEU A 56 0.52 1.90 -16.47
CA LEU A 56 0.24 1.66 -17.88
C LEU A 56 -1.02 0.79 -17.97
N ASN A 57 -2.16 1.43 -18.25
CA ASN A 57 -3.44 0.76 -18.52
C ASN A 57 -3.85 -0.27 -17.44
N ALA A 58 -4.04 0.19 -16.20
CA ALA A 58 -4.50 -0.64 -15.10
C ALA A 58 -5.90 -0.21 -14.63
N ASP A 59 -6.72 -1.19 -14.26
CA ASP A 59 -8.00 -0.96 -13.60
C ASP A 59 -7.80 -1.07 -12.08
N VAL A 60 -7.96 0.04 -11.36
CA VAL A 60 -7.69 0.13 -9.92
C VAL A 60 -8.96 0.57 -9.20
N THR A 61 -9.48 -0.32 -8.36
CA THR A 61 -10.71 -0.12 -7.60
C THR A 61 -10.45 -0.37 -6.11
N ASP A 62 -10.97 0.52 -5.25
CA ASP A 62 -10.86 0.42 -3.79
C ASP A 62 -9.47 0.04 -3.27
N SER A 63 -8.43 0.63 -3.85
CA SER A 63 -7.04 0.22 -3.61
C SER A 63 -6.12 1.41 -3.34
N VAL A 64 -5.05 1.16 -2.59
CA VAL A 64 -4.01 2.15 -2.28
C VAL A 64 -2.71 1.75 -2.96
N ILE A 65 -2.09 2.71 -3.66
CA ILE A 65 -0.84 2.50 -4.38
C ILE A 65 0.28 3.29 -3.70
N GLY A 66 1.32 2.57 -3.28
CA GLY A 66 2.53 3.12 -2.69
C GLY A 66 3.44 3.78 -3.73
N GLU A 67 4.57 4.31 -3.27
CA GLU A 67 5.54 5.03 -4.10
C GLU A 67 6.36 4.09 -5.00
N GLY A 68 6.70 4.56 -6.20
CA GLY A 68 7.61 3.85 -7.10
C GLY A 68 7.08 2.55 -7.71
N CYS A 69 5.76 2.34 -7.73
CA CYS A 69 5.21 1.13 -8.34
C CYS A 69 5.33 1.19 -9.87
N VAL A 70 5.52 0.04 -10.51
CA VAL A 70 5.43 -0.15 -11.97
C VAL A 70 4.28 -1.10 -12.24
N ILE A 71 3.20 -0.59 -12.81
CA ILE A 71 1.95 -1.32 -12.97
C ILE A 71 1.59 -1.36 -14.45
N ASN A 72 1.55 -2.55 -15.05
CA ASN A 72 1.31 -2.71 -16.48
C ASN A 72 0.12 -3.65 -16.74
N HIS A 73 -0.87 -3.20 -17.51
CA HIS A 73 -1.97 -4.00 -18.05
C HIS A 73 -2.61 -4.97 -17.05
N CYS A 74 -3.05 -4.48 -15.89
CA CYS A 74 -3.52 -5.34 -14.78
C CYS A 74 -4.81 -4.83 -14.13
N THR A 75 -5.43 -5.68 -13.31
CA THR A 75 -6.61 -5.34 -12.50
C THR A 75 -6.26 -5.45 -11.01
N ILE A 76 -6.54 -4.41 -10.24
CA ILE A 76 -6.28 -4.31 -8.81
C ILE A 76 -7.58 -3.90 -8.12
N ASN A 77 -8.09 -4.75 -7.25
CA ASN A 77 -9.33 -4.55 -6.51
C ASN A 77 -9.10 -4.78 -5.01
N HIS A 78 -9.65 -3.90 -4.18
CA HIS A 78 -9.62 -4.01 -2.72
C HIS A 78 -8.23 -4.37 -2.15
N SER A 79 -7.18 -3.69 -2.61
CA SER A 79 -5.80 -4.11 -2.35
C SER A 79 -4.88 -2.96 -1.96
N VAL A 80 -3.83 -3.30 -1.22
CA VAL A 80 -2.77 -2.36 -0.84
C VAL A 80 -1.49 -2.76 -1.56
N VAL A 81 -0.99 -1.87 -2.42
CA VAL A 81 0.23 -2.07 -3.20
C VAL A 81 1.37 -1.31 -2.56
N GLY A 82 2.32 -2.04 -2.01
CA GLY A 82 3.51 -1.50 -1.35
C GLY A 82 4.49 -0.85 -2.32
N LEU A 83 5.47 -0.16 -1.73
CA LEU A 83 6.50 0.57 -2.48
C LEU A 83 7.29 -0.33 -3.43
N ARG A 84 7.66 0.19 -4.61
CA ARG A 84 8.46 -0.51 -5.63
C ARG A 84 7.86 -1.82 -6.16
N SER A 85 6.55 -2.04 -6.00
CA SER A 85 5.88 -3.19 -6.58
C SER A 85 5.91 -3.13 -8.11
N CYS A 86 6.35 -4.23 -8.74
CA CYS A 86 6.26 -4.44 -10.18
C CYS A 86 5.13 -5.42 -10.47
N ILE A 87 4.09 -4.96 -11.16
CA ILE A 87 2.93 -5.76 -11.56
C ILE A 87 2.94 -5.91 -13.07
N SER A 88 3.09 -7.14 -13.53
CA SER A 88 3.16 -7.49 -14.95
C SER A 88 1.78 -7.62 -15.59
N GLU A 89 1.79 -7.65 -16.92
CA GLU A 89 0.57 -7.71 -17.74
C GLU A 89 -0.28 -8.94 -17.44
N GLY A 90 -1.59 -8.74 -17.40
CA GLY A 90 -2.59 -9.79 -17.14
C GLY A 90 -2.73 -10.18 -15.66
N ALA A 91 -2.01 -9.53 -14.74
CA ALA A 91 -2.16 -9.80 -13.31
C ALA A 91 -3.54 -9.32 -12.80
N VAL A 92 -4.14 -10.13 -11.93
CA VAL A 92 -5.38 -9.82 -11.21
C VAL A 92 -5.07 -9.93 -9.72
N ILE A 93 -5.20 -8.81 -9.01
CA ILE A 93 -4.88 -8.69 -7.59
C ILE A 93 -6.17 -8.27 -6.88
N GLU A 94 -6.66 -9.15 -6.01
CA GLU A 94 -7.92 -8.98 -5.29
C GLU A 94 -7.69 -9.25 -3.80
N ASP A 95 -8.28 -8.42 -2.94
CA ASP A 95 -8.26 -8.58 -1.47
C ASP A 95 -6.85 -8.86 -0.92
N SER A 96 -5.84 -8.13 -1.41
CA SER A 96 -4.43 -8.49 -1.24
C SER A 96 -3.60 -7.35 -0.67
N LEU A 97 -2.65 -7.71 0.20
CA LEU A 97 -1.60 -6.83 0.71
C LEU A 97 -0.27 -7.21 0.07
N LEU A 98 0.20 -6.39 -0.87
CA LEU A 98 1.54 -6.48 -1.45
C LEU A 98 2.48 -5.60 -0.63
N MET A 99 3.50 -6.19 0.00
CA MET A 99 4.46 -5.42 0.80
C MET A 99 5.43 -4.58 -0.04
N GLY A 100 5.63 -4.94 -1.31
CA GLY A 100 6.55 -4.26 -2.22
C GLY A 100 7.94 -4.88 -2.26
N ALA A 101 8.92 -4.08 -2.64
CA ALA A 101 10.32 -4.51 -2.79
C ALA A 101 11.31 -3.49 -2.19
N ASP A 102 12.44 -3.99 -1.69
CA ASP A 102 13.51 -3.17 -1.12
C ASP A 102 14.36 -2.44 -2.17
N TYR A 103 14.48 -3.03 -3.36
CA TYR A 103 15.26 -2.50 -4.48
C TYR A 103 14.56 -2.86 -5.81
N TYR A 104 14.82 -2.06 -6.86
CA TYR A 104 14.41 -2.41 -8.22
C TYR A 104 15.42 -3.39 -8.82
N GLU A 105 14.94 -4.36 -9.58
CA GLU A 105 15.82 -5.15 -10.43
C GLU A 105 16.30 -4.30 -11.61
N VAL A 106 17.60 -4.39 -11.92
CA VAL A 106 18.18 -3.76 -13.10
C VAL A 106 18.47 -4.87 -14.11
N LYS A 107 17.57 -5.06 -15.09
CA LYS A 107 17.83 -5.98 -16.21
C LYS A 107 18.72 -5.28 -17.24
N TYR A 108 19.94 -5.78 -17.41
CA TYR A 108 20.96 -5.21 -18.30
C TYR A 108 20.57 -5.15 -19.80
N ASN A 109 19.47 -5.80 -20.22
CA ASN A 109 19.10 -5.95 -21.63
C ASN A 109 17.71 -5.40 -22.01
N GLN A 110 16.99 -4.73 -21.12
CA GLN A 110 15.71 -4.10 -21.46
C GLN A 110 15.67 -2.69 -20.91
N THR A 111 15.30 -1.74 -21.76
CA THR A 111 15.11 -0.33 -21.41
C THR A 111 13.86 -0.10 -20.55
N GLU A 112 13.32 -1.16 -19.94
CA GLU A 112 12.11 -1.15 -19.14
C GLU A 112 12.45 -1.69 -17.74
N LEU A 113 12.14 -0.88 -16.72
CA LEU A 113 12.26 -1.23 -15.32
C LEU A 113 11.21 -2.29 -14.99
N CYS A 114 11.60 -3.56 -14.95
CA CYS A 114 10.97 -4.65 -14.22
C CYS A 114 12.01 -5.71 -13.89
#